data_AF-A0A7C1PIS4-F1
#
_entry.id   AF-A0A7C1PIS4-F1
#
_cell.length_a   1.000
_cell.length_b   1.000
_cell.length_c   1.000
_cell.angle_alpha   90.00
_cell.angle_beta   90.00
_cell.angle_gamma   90.00
#
_symmetry.space_group_name_H-M   'P 1'
#
loop_
_entity.id
_entity.type
_entity.pdbx_description
1 polymer ?
#
loop_
_entity_poly.entity_id
_entity_poly.type
_entity_poly.pdbx_seq_one_letter_code
_entity_poly.pdbx_strand_id
1 'polypeptide(L)' 'MDSFEATGIVEGFVECNSAEMMIEAWQYLVDTDMCWELQGWFGRAAKELLLNGTIKATTEISKRVLEGGWDD' A
#
# COMPACT_ATOMS: atom_id res chain seq x y z
N MET A 1 7.00 -0.21 -11.62
CA MET A 1 5.55 -0.05 -11.81
C MET A 1 5.18 1.42 -11.77
N ASP A 2 4.01 1.74 -12.31
CA ASP A 2 3.37 3.05 -12.19
C ASP A 2 2.09 2.97 -11.34
N SER A 3 1.47 4.12 -11.08
CA SER A 3 0.24 4.21 -10.29
C SER A 3 -0.92 3.39 -10.85
N PHE A 4 -1.08 3.32 -12.17
CA PHE A 4 -2.18 2.57 -12.78
C PHE A 4 -1.98 1.06 -12.61
N GLU A 5 -0.77 0.58 -12.90
CA GLU A 5 -0.39 -0.82 -12.75
C GLU A 5 -0.47 -1.28 -11.29
N ALA A 6 0.12 -0.52 -10.35
CA ALA A 6 0.10 -0.86 -8.93
C ALA A 6 -1.33 -0.90 -8.37
N THR A 7 -2.16 0.09 -8.72
CA THR A 7 -3.58 0.12 -8.33
C THR A 7 -4.32 -1.08 -8.91
N GLY A 8 -4.08 -1.38 -10.18
CA GLY A 8 -4.74 -2.50 -10.85
C GLY A 8 -4.36 -3.86 -10.32
N ILE A 9 -3.10 -4.03 -9.90
CA ILE A 9 -2.64 -5.25 -9.25
C ILE A 9 -3.36 -5.41 -7.90
N VAL A 10 -3.41 -4.36 -7.06
CA VAL A 10 -4.05 -4.47 -5.72
C VAL A 10 -5.56 -4.59 -5.76
N GLU A 11 -6.24 -3.98 -6.72
CA GLU A 11 -7.68 -4.14 -6.92
C GLU A 11 -8.04 -5.45 -7.66
N GLY A 12 -7.05 -6.11 -8.27
CA GLY A 12 -7.23 -7.38 -8.97
C GLY A 12 -7.78 -7.26 -10.40
N PHE A 13 -7.71 -6.07 -11.02
CA PHE A 13 -8.09 -5.89 -12.43
C PHE A 13 -6.90 -5.98 -13.39
N VAL A 14 -5.67 -5.90 -12.90
CA VAL A 14 -4.45 -6.28 -13.62
C VAL A 14 -4.03 -7.65 -13.13
N GLU A 15 -3.77 -8.58 -14.06
CA GLU A 15 -3.35 -9.94 -13.74
C GLU A 15 -2.02 -9.94 -12.99
N CYS A 16 -1.99 -10.55 -11.81
CA CYS A 16 -0.82 -10.67 -10.97
C CYS A 16 -0.59 -12.15 -10.63
N ASN A 17 0.52 -12.71 -11.12
CA ASN A 17 0.80 -14.15 -11.05
C ASN A 17 1.79 -14.54 -9.94
N SER A 18 2.12 -13.61 -9.04
CA SER A 18 3.08 -13.84 -7.96
C SER A 18 2.73 -13.00 -6.72
N ALA A 19 2.95 -13.59 -5.54
CA ALA A 19 2.77 -12.90 -4.27
C ALA A 19 3.80 -11.76 -4.09
N GLU A 20 5.00 -11.92 -4.64
CA GLU A 20 6.05 -10.90 -4.61
C GLU A 20 5.60 -9.65 -5.39
N MET A 21 5.01 -9.82 -6.57
CA MET A 21 4.48 -8.69 -7.35
C MET A 21 3.33 -7.98 -6.63
N MET A 22 2.48 -8.73 -5.93
CA MET A 22 1.43 -8.18 -5.07
C MET A 22 2.02 -7.31 -3.94
N ILE A 23 3.08 -7.79 -3.30
CA ILE A 23 3.80 -7.07 -2.24
C ILE A 23 4.48 -5.81 -2.80
N GLU A 24 5.13 -5.90 -3.96
CA GLU A 24 5.74 -4.76 -4.63
C GLU A 24 4.71 -3.69 -5.00
N ALA A 25 3.51 -4.10 -5.45
CA ALA A 25 2.42 -3.17 -5.73
C ALA A 25 2.00 -2.41 -4.47
N TRP A 26 1.76 -3.10 -3.36
CA TRP A 26 1.48 -2.46 -2.08
C TRP A 26 2.61 -1.56 -1.60
N GLN A 27 3.87 -1.99 -1.75
CA GLN A 27 5.02 -1.18 -1.39
C GLN A 27 5.08 0.11 -2.21
N TYR A 28 4.82 0.04 -3.52
CA TYR A 28 4.79 1.22 -4.38
C TYR A 28 3.68 2.20 -3.97
N LEU A 29 2.49 1.71 -3.60
CA LEU A 29 1.39 2.55 -3.14
C LEU A 29 1.74 3.28 -1.83
N VAL A 30 2.55 2.67 -0.97
CA VAL A 30 3.06 3.31 0.26
C VAL A 30 4.19 4.29 -0.07
N ASP A 31 5.14 3.91 -0.92
CA ASP A 31 6.29 4.74 -1.29
C ASP A 31 5.88 6.05 -1.99
N THR A 32 4.72 6.03 -2.65
CA THR A 32 4.14 7.19 -3.35
C THR A 32 3.06 7.92 -2.54
N ASP A 33 2.78 7.46 -1.32
CA ASP A 33 1.66 7.91 -0.47
C ASP A 33 0.26 7.77 -1.13
N MET A 34 0.17 7.13 -2.29
CA MET A 34 -1.08 7.04 -3.05
C MET A 34 -2.16 6.22 -2.35
N CYS A 35 -1.80 5.20 -1.57
CA CYS A 35 -2.77 4.44 -0.78
C CYS A 35 -3.53 5.27 0.26
N TRP A 36 -3.00 6.45 0.65
CA TRP A 36 -3.64 7.36 1.61
C TRP A 36 -4.57 8.38 0.95
N GLU A 37 -4.45 8.57 -0.38
CA GLU A 37 -5.28 9.49 -1.17
C GLU A 37 -6.44 8.76 -1.90
N LEU A 38 -6.34 7.43 -2.02
CA LEU A 38 -7.38 6.57 -2.61
C LEU A 38 -8.50 6.29 -1.59
N GLN A 39 -9.57 5.61 -2.04
CA GLN A 39 -10.67 5.23 -1.15
C GLN A 39 -10.16 4.45 0.07
N GLY A 40 -10.82 4.62 1.22
CA GLY A 40 -10.26 4.23 2.50
C GLY A 40 -9.92 2.74 2.72
N TRP A 41 -10.39 1.85 1.84
CA TRP A 41 -9.92 0.47 1.84
C TRP A 41 -8.41 0.35 1.57
N PHE A 42 -7.85 1.18 0.69
CA PHE A 42 -6.42 1.16 0.37
C PHE A 42 -5.56 1.47 1.59
N GLY A 43 -5.88 2.55 2.30
CA GLY A 43 -5.14 2.95 3.49
C GLY A 43 -5.25 1.92 4.62
N ARG A 44 -6.45 1.37 4.87
CA ARG A 44 -6.62 0.30 5.87
C ARG A 44 -5.83 -0.95 5.52
N ALA A 45 -5.84 -1.38 4.26
CA ALA A 45 -5.08 -2.55 3.82
C ALA A 45 -3.57 -2.31 3.93
N ALA A 46 -3.08 -1.15 3.48
CA ALA A 46 -1.67 -0.76 3.61
C ALA A 46 -1.23 -0.70 5.09
N LYS A 47 -2.08 -0.17 5.99
CA LYS A 47 -1.84 -0.15 7.43
C LYS A 47 -1.64 -1.56 8.00
N GLU A 48 -2.52 -2.51 7.67
CA GLU A 48 -2.37 -3.90 8.13
C GLU A 48 -1.06 -4.54 7.63
N LEU A 49 -0.68 -4.29 6.38
CA LEU A 49 0.57 -4.79 5.79
C LEU A 49 1.82 -4.14 6.40
N LEU A 50 1.75 -2.88 6.80
CA LEU A 50 2.81 -2.19 7.54
C LEU A 50 2.94 -2.78 8.96
N LEU A 51 1.83 -2.99 9.67
CA LEU A 51 1.81 -3.50 11.04
C LEU A 51 2.33 -4.94 11.13
N ASN A 52 2.04 -5.77 10.14
CA ASN A 52 2.52 -7.16 10.09
C ASN A 52 3.93 -7.31 9.49
N GLY A 53 4.52 -6.22 8.99
CA GLY A 53 5.88 -6.19 8.43
C GLY A 53 6.01 -6.76 7.02
N THR A 54 4.91 -6.96 6.29
CA THR A 54 4.94 -7.42 4.89
C THR A 54 5.51 -6.35 3.96
N ILE A 55 5.21 -5.08 4.25
CA ILE A 55 5.77 -3.91 3.55
C ILE A 55 6.41 -2.95 4.56
N LYS A 56 7.22 -2.01 4.07
CA LYS A 56 8.02 -1.10 4.89
C LYS A 56 7.46 0.32 4.87
N ALA A 57 7.50 0.97 6.03
CA ALA A 57 7.26 2.40 6.16
C ALA A 57 8.47 3.19 5.63
N THR A 58 8.31 3.83 4.49
CA THR A 58 9.37 4.58 3.78
C THR A 58 9.12 6.09 3.77
N THR A 59 7.87 6.50 3.90
CA THR A 59 7.40 7.89 3.91
C THR A 59 7.08 8.38 5.33
N GLU A 60 6.91 9.69 5.50
CA GLU A 60 6.50 10.24 6.81
C GLU A 60 5.08 9.84 7.19
N ILE A 61 4.16 9.70 6.23
CA ILE A 61 2.79 9.25 6.50
C ILE A 61 2.82 7.79 6.98
N SER A 62 3.51 6.90 6.26
CA SER A 62 3.59 5.49 6.64
C SER A 62 4.29 5.25 7.99
N LYS A 63 5.27 6.09 8.36
CA LYS A 63 5.85 6.06 9.73
C LYS A 63 4.84 6.47 10.79
N ARG A 64 4.09 7.56 10.55
CA ARG A 64 3.02 8.01 11.46
C ARG A 64 1.91 6.98 11.61
N VAL A 65 1.58 6.25 10.56
CA VAL A 65 0.60 5.13 10.62
C VAL A 65 1.02 4.10 11.66
N LEU A 66 2.30 3.72 11.70
CA LEU A 66 2.85 2.79 12.70
C LEU A 66 2.84 3.36 14.13
N GLU A 67 2.88 4.69 14.27
CA GLU A 67 2.76 5.39 15.55
C GLU A 67 1.29 5.59 15.98
N GLY A 68 0.32 5.13 15.18
CA GLY A 68 -1.11 5.28 15.43
C GLY A 68 -1.71 6.61 14.95
N GLY A 69 -0.98 7.38 14.14
CA GLY A 69 -1.35 8.73 13.68
C GLY A 69 -2.10 8.80 12.35
N TRP A 70 -2.75 7.72 11.91
CA TRP A 70 -3.62 7.71 10.73
C TRP A 70 -4.92 6.98 11.03
N ASP A 71 -6.01 7.76 10.93
CA ASP A 71 -7.39 7.32 10.93
C ASP A 71 -7.98 7.70 9.56
N ASP A 72 -8.61 6.71 8.92
CA ASP A 72 -9.16 6.76 7.55
C ASP A 72 -10.16 7.90 7.30
#